data_AF-A0A7W7IPN7-F1
#
_entry.id   AF-A0A7W7IPN7-F1
#
_cell.length_a   1.000
_cell.length_b   1.000
_cell.length_c   1.000
_cell.angle_alpha   90.00
_cell.angle_beta   90.00
_cell.angle_gamma   90.00
#
_symmetry.space_group_name_H-M   'P 1'
#
loop_
_entity.id
_entity.type
_entity.pdbx_description
1 polymer ?
#
loop_
_entity_poly.entity_id
_entity_poly.type
_entity_poly.pdbx_seq_one_letter_code
_entity_poly.pdbx_strand_id
1 'polypeptide(L)' 'MSRHPASGSARYAHELDLPELRFWRVRGYPYLLFYVEREDRIDLWRVLHGERDLPVWMRE' A
#
# COMPACT_ATOMS: atom_id res chain seq x y z
N MET A 1 9.64 5.14 -5.37
CA MET A 1 9.72 4.53 -4.03
C MET A 1 10.87 5.11 -3.27
N SER A 2 12.10 4.77 -3.66
CA SER A 2 13.29 5.10 -2.88
C SER A 2 13.61 6.59 -2.71
N ARG A 3 13.05 7.49 -3.55
CA ARG A 3 13.29 8.94 -3.42
C ARG A 3 12.23 9.68 -2.59
N HIS A 4 11.00 9.15 -2.49
CA HIS A 4 9.89 9.79 -1.78
C HIS A 4 8.92 8.70 -1.27
N PRO A 5 9.26 7.97 -0.19
CA PRO A 5 8.41 6.89 0.32
C PRO A 5 7.11 7.42 0.93
N ALA A 6 7.12 8.65 1.46
CA ALA A 6 5.93 9.36 1.92
C ALA A 6 4.87 9.66 0.85
N SER A 7 5.16 9.48 -0.46
CA SER A 7 4.17 9.65 -1.53
C SER A 7 3.16 8.49 -1.61
N GLY A 8 3.26 7.51 -0.72
CA GLY A 8 2.27 6.46 -0.45
C GLY A 8 0.87 6.99 -0.19
N SER A 9 -0.15 6.41 -0.82
CA SER A 9 -1.53 6.71 -0.44
C SER A 9 -1.84 6.05 0.91
N ALA A 10 -2.56 6.77 1.77
CA ALA A 10 -3.03 6.31 3.08
C ALA A 10 -4.49 5.83 3.05
N ARG A 11 -5.11 5.66 1.87
CA ARG A 11 -6.53 5.28 1.74
C ARG A 11 -6.90 4.07 2.61
N TYR A 12 -6.11 2.99 2.53
CA TYR A 12 -6.34 1.77 3.31
C TYR A 12 -5.84 1.85 4.75
N ALA A 13 -5.07 2.87 5.11
CA ALA A 13 -4.60 3.09 6.49
C ALA A 13 -5.79 3.32 7.43
N HIS A 14 -6.74 4.14 6.98
CA HIS A 14 -7.94 4.46 7.75
C HIS A 14 -8.89 3.27 7.85
N GLU A 15 -9.06 2.51 6.77
CA GLU A 15 -9.96 1.36 6.74
C GLU A 15 -9.44 0.18 7.58
N LEU A 16 -8.11 0.10 7.78
CA LEU A 16 -7.46 -0.99 8.52
C LEU A 16 -7.01 -0.59 9.93
N ASP A 17 -7.27 0.64 10.37
CA ASP A 17 -6.77 1.22 11.63
C ASP A 17 -5.23 1.10 11.79
N LEU A 18 -4.52 1.26 10.66
CA LEU A 18 -3.06 1.18 10.58
C LEU A 18 -2.50 2.51 10.05
N PRO A 19 -2.35 3.53 10.90
CA PRO A 19 -2.07 4.91 10.48
C PRO A 19 -0.72 5.10 9.76
N GLU A 20 0.25 4.20 9.97
CA GLU A 20 1.54 4.24 9.28
C GLU A 20 1.53 3.51 7.93
N LEU A 21 0.45 2.79 7.62
CA LEU A 21 0.34 2.00 6.41
C LEU A 21 0.20 2.89 5.20
N ARG A 22 1.07 2.65 4.23
CA ARG A 22 1.02 3.26 2.92
C ARG A 22 0.84 2.18 1.87
N PHE A 23 0.24 2.54 0.75
CA PHE A 23 0.23 1.67 -0.41
C PHE A 23 0.50 2.41 -1.71
N TRP A 24 0.96 1.64 -2.70
CA TRP A 24 1.06 2.06 -4.09
C TRP A 24 0.55 1.02 -5.04
N ARG A 25 -0.06 1.51 -6.13
CA ARG A 25 -0.41 0.68 -7.28
C ARG A 25 0.77 0.59 -8.25
N VAL A 26 1.10 -0.62 -8.68
CA VAL A 26 2.10 -0.83 -9.73
C VAL A 26 1.49 -0.39 -11.06
N ARG A 27 2.04 0.67 -11.66
CA ARG A 27 1.51 1.18 -12.94
C ARG A 27 1.59 0.09 -14.01
N GLY A 28 0.45 -0.17 -14.66
CA GLY A 28 0.33 -1.18 -15.73
C GLY A 28 0.09 -2.61 -15.22
N TYR A 29 -0.01 -2.82 -13.91
CA TYR A 29 -0.27 -4.14 -13.32
C TYR A 29 -1.35 -4.07 -12.24
N PRO A 30 -2.12 -5.16 -12.02
CA PRO A 30 -3.21 -5.19 -11.04
C PRO A 30 -2.71 -5.41 -9.60
N TYR A 31 -1.49 -4.97 -9.27
CA TYR A 31 -0.88 -5.19 -7.95
C TYR A 31 -0.78 -3.92 -7.12
N LEU A 32 -0.96 -4.10 -5.81
CA LEU A 32 -0.87 -3.09 -4.76
C LEU A 32 0.24 -3.50 -3.78
N LEU A 33 1.19 -2.61 -3.55
CA LEU A 33 2.27 -2.80 -2.58
C LEU A 33 1.88 -2.07 -1.31
N PHE A 34 1.79 -2.79 -0.21
CA PHE A 34 1.57 -2.26 1.13
C PHE A 34 2.88 -2.22 1.90
N TYR A 35 3.19 -1.06 2.45
CA TYR A 35 4.46 -0.84 3.15
C TYR A 35 4.30 0.18 4.27
N VAL A 36 5.28 0.17 5.17
CA VAL A 36 5.45 1.23 6.16
C VAL A 36 6.81 1.89 5.93
N GLU A 37 6.85 3.21 6.08
CA GLU A 37 8.07 4.01 5.99
C GLU A 37 8.78 4.02 7.36
N ARG A 38 10.09 3.76 7.34
CA ARG A 38 11.01 3.90 8.46
C ARG A 38 12.09 4.92 8.08
N GLU A 39 12.89 5.36 9.04
CA GLU A 39 13.89 6.41 8.82
C GLU A 39 14.91 6.07 7.72
N ASP A 40 15.30 4.79 7.58
CA ASP A 40 16.35 4.35 6.65
C ASP A 40 15.85 3.37 5.57
N ARG A 41 14.60 2.91 5.66
CA ARG A 41 14.07 1.83 4.83
C ARG A 41 12.56 1.89 4.67
N ILE A 42 12.06 1.06 3.77
CA ILE A 42 10.64 0.71 3.71
C ILE A 42 10.49 -0.75 4.11
N ASP A 43 9.56 -1.02 5.01
CA ASP A 43 9.18 -2.38 5.35
C ASP A 43 8.02 -2.76 4.44
N LEU A 44 8.30 -3.59 3.43
CA LEU A 44 7.26 -4.09 2.54
C LEU A 44 6.52 -5.24 3.22
N TRP A 45 5.23 -5.05 3.50
CA TRP A 45 4.44 -6.02 4.24
C TRP A 45 3.78 -7.03 3.31
N ARG A 46 3.13 -6.56 2.25
CA ARG A 46 2.37 -7.40 1.31
C ARG A 46 2.38 -6.82 -0.10
N VAL A 47 2.34 -7.71 -1.08
CA VAL A 47 1.97 -7.41 -2.47
C VAL A 47 0.68 -8.14 -2.74
N LEU A 48 -0.40 -7.41 -3.02
CA LEU A 48 -1.74 -7.96 -3.20
C LEU A 48 -2.25 -7.65 -4.60
N HIS A 49 -2.96 -8.59 -5.22
CA HIS A 49 -3.71 -8.34 -6.43
C HIS A 49 -5.02 -7.61 -6.11
N GLY A 50 -5.22 -6.43 -6.70
CA GLY A 50 -6.34 -5.53 -6.37
C GLY A 50 -7.72 -6.16 -6.54
N GLU A 51 -7.90 -7.09 -7.48
CA GLU A 51 -9.18 -7.76 -7.70
C GLU A 51 -9.32 -9.14 -7.03
N ARG A 52 -8.22 -9.79 -6.67
CA ARG A 52 -8.24 -11.19 -6.21
C ARG A 52 -8.03 -11.31 -4.71
N ASP A 53 -7.14 -10.48 -4.17
CA ASP A 53 -6.69 -10.58 -2.79
C ASP A 53 -7.34 -9.51 -1.89
N LEU A 54 -7.83 -8.40 -2.46
CA LEU A 54 -8.61 -7.43 -1.69
C LEU A 54 -10.07 -7.87 -1.53
N PRO A 55 -10.69 -7.69 -0.36
CA PRO A 55 -12.12 -7.89 -0.19
C PRO A 55 -12.91 -6.83 -0.96
N VAL A 56 -14.12 -7.18 -1.44
CA VAL A 56 -14.92 -6.33 -2.35
C VAL A 56 -15.18 -4.93 -1.80
N TRP A 57 -15.40 -4.79 -0.49
CA TRP A 57 -15.63 -3.49 0.16
C TRP A 57 -14.40 -2.56 0.16
N MET A 58 -13.22 -3.12 -0.10
CA MET A 58 -11.94 -2.43 -0.15
C MET A 58 -11.45 -2.25 -1.61
N ARG A 59 -12.17 -2.81 -2.59
CA ARG A 59 -11.90 -2.59 -4.01
C ARG A 59 -12.45 -1.22 -4.40
N GLU A 60 -11.70 -0.47 -5.19
CA GLU A 60 -12.15 0.82 -5.76
C GLU A 60 -13.36 0.67 -6.68
#